data_AF-A0A497L913-F1
#
_entry.id   AF-A0A497L913-F1
#
_cell.length_a   1.000
_cell.length_b   1.000
_cell.length_c   1.000
_cell.angle_alpha   90.00
_cell.angle_beta   90.00
_cell.angle_gamma   90.00
#
_symmetry.space_group_name_H-M   'P 1'
#
loop_
_entity.id
_entity.type
_entity.pdbx_description
1 polymer ?
#
loop_
_entity_poly.entity_id
_entity_poly.type
_entity_poly.pdbx_seq_one_letter_code
_entity_poly.pdbx_strand_id
1 'polypeptide(L)'
;MFREATYAAANPRDVARMITENVRKMRDLRLKKHAIIKSTISLFLGITFGIAFSIYVSLVIAQRLNQIWLEAGQPFENIQQINIGAILTTVPPQVYSNIFLVVFLVLIVHSFLLSLTIKELRGSHFLITFLYFVPMVWIVSVTSFVVTTFLGGYI
;
A
#
# COMPACT_ATOMS: atom_id res chain seq x y z
N MET A 1 -1.76 -38.63 25.52
CA MET A 1 -0.76 -38.93 24.47
C MET A 1 0.30 -39.96 24.86
N PHE A 2 1.32 -39.65 25.67
CA PHE A 2 2.38 -40.64 25.98
C PHE A 2 1.82 -41.85 26.73
N ARG A 3 1.00 -41.61 27.76
CA ARG A 3 0.33 -42.66 28.56
C ARG A 3 -0.59 -43.55 27.70
N GLU A 4 -1.32 -42.97 26.76
CA GLU A 4 -2.23 -43.70 25.86
C GLU A 4 -1.46 -44.58 24.87
N ALA A 5 -0.34 -44.09 24.34
CA ALA A 5 0.50 -44.87 23.44
C ALA A 5 1.21 -46.03 24.16
N THR A 6 1.61 -45.87 25.42
CA THR A 6 2.13 -46.98 26.22
C THR A 6 1.05 -48.02 26.56
N TYR A 7 -0.21 -47.62 26.72
CA TYR A 7 -1.33 -48.57 26.85
C TYR A 7 -1.62 -49.34 25.55
N ALA A 8 -1.27 -48.77 24.39
CA ALA A 8 -1.37 -49.42 23.08
C ALA A 8 -0.16 -50.30 22.72
N ALA A 9 0.70 -50.64 23.69
CA ALA A 9 1.93 -51.43 23.51
C ALA A 9 2.93 -50.83 22.50
N ALA A 10 2.86 -49.52 22.21
CA ALA A 10 3.83 -48.86 21.35
C ALA A 10 5.17 -48.67 22.07
N ASN A 11 6.28 -48.78 21.32
CA ASN A 11 7.62 -48.57 21.87
C ASN A 11 7.74 -47.17 22.49
N PRO A 12 7.99 -47.06 23.82
CA PRO A 12 8.00 -45.78 24.51
C PRO A 12 9.06 -44.82 23.95
N ARG A 13 10.18 -45.33 23.42
CA ARG A 13 11.23 -44.51 22.82
C ARG A 13 10.76 -43.83 21.53
N ASP A 14 10.08 -44.58 20.66
CA ASP A 14 9.61 -44.08 19.36
C ASP A 14 8.46 -43.09 19.56
N VAL A 15 7.55 -43.38 20.49
CA VAL A 15 6.47 -42.48 20.89
C VAL A 15 7.03 -41.16 21.45
N ALA A 16 8.01 -41.22 22.35
CA ALA A 16 8.65 -40.02 22.91
C ALA A 16 9.31 -39.17 21.83
N ARG A 17 9.98 -39.80 20.85
CA ARG A 17 10.59 -39.11 19.70
C ARG A 17 9.53 -38.44 18.84
N MET A 18 8.47 -39.15 18.48
CA MET A 18 7.36 -38.62 17.68
C MET A 18 6.68 -37.43 18.36
N ILE A 19 6.41 -37.50 19.67
CA ILE A 19 5.83 -36.39 20.43
C ILE A 19 6.77 -35.18 20.39
N THR A 20 8.06 -35.39 20.62
CA THR A 20 9.07 -34.32 20.62
C THR A 20 9.18 -33.65 19.25
N GLU A 21 9.20 -34.43 18.16
CA GLU A 21 9.22 -33.91 16.79
C GLU A 21 7.95 -33.12 16.46
N ASN A 22 6.77 -33.62 16.83
CA ASN A 22 5.51 -32.93 16.62
C ASN A 22 5.42 -31.62 17.40
N VAL A 23 5.86 -31.59 18.66
CA VAL A 23 5.92 -30.37 19.47
C VAL A 23 6.87 -29.35 18.86
N ARG A 24 8.05 -29.78 18.40
CA ARG A 24 9.00 -28.91 17.69
C ARG A 24 8.39 -28.35 16.41
N LYS A 25 7.76 -29.20 15.59
CA LYS A 25 7.08 -28.78 14.35
C LYS A 25 5.97 -27.78 14.61
N MET A 26 5.12 -28.00 15.61
CA MET A 26 4.06 -27.05 15.97
C MET A 26 4.61 -25.68 16.38
N ARG A 27 5.68 -25.66 17.18
CA ARG A 27 6.36 -24.42 17.58
C ARG A 27 6.91 -23.70 16.35
N ASP A 28 7.61 -24.42 15.48
CA ASP A 28 8.26 -23.85 14.31
C ASP A 28 7.22 -23.30 13.32
N LEU A 29 6.07 -23.97 13.15
CA LEU A 29 4.93 -23.45 12.37
C LEU A 29 4.35 -22.15 12.96
N ARG A 30 4.22 -22.06 14.29
CA ARG A 30 3.74 -20.83 14.95
C ARG A 30 4.72 -19.67 14.75
N LEU A 31 6.02 -19.92 14.90
CA LEU A 31 7.06 -18.92 14.65
C LEU A 31 7.06 -18.47 13.19
N LYS A 32 6.96 -19.42 12.25
CA LYS A 32 6.87 -19.13 10.82
C LYS A 32 5.64 -18.30 10.48
N LYS A 33 4.46 -18.63 11.03
CA LYS A 33 3.23 -17.83 10.86
C LYS A 33 3.44 -16.39 11.34
N HIS A 34 4.03 -16.18 12.51
CA HIS A 34 4.28 -14.83 13.04
C HIS A 34 5.30 -14.06 12.19
N ALA A 35 6.34 -14.72 11.70
CA ALA A 35 7.33 -14.11 10.82
C ALA A 35 6.72 -13.66 9.48
N ILE A 36 5.88 -14.52 8.86
CA ILE A 36 5.16 -14.19 7.62
C ILE A 36 4.27 -12.96 7.84
N ILE A 37 3.45 -12.95 8.90
CA ILE A 37 2.56 -11.81 9.21
C ILE A 37 3.36 -10.51 9.38
N LYS A 38 4.47 -10.53 10.14
CA LYS A 38 5.31 -9.34 10.34
C LYS A 38 5.91 -8.83 9.03
N SER A 39 6.41 -9.74 8.19
CA SER A 39 6.98 -9.39 6.89
C SER A 39 5.93 -8.80 5.94
N THR A 40 4.73 -9.41 5.87
CA THR A 40 3.63 -8.92 5.05
C THR A 40 3.16 -7.52 5.47
N ILE A 41 3.08 -7.24 6.78
CA ILE A 41 2.71 -5.89 7.26
C ILE A 41 3.72 -4.85 6.79
N SER A 42 5.02 -5.13 6.94
CA SER A 42 6.08 -4.22 6.48
C SER A 42 6.04 -4.00 4.96
N LEU A 43 5.84 -5.07 4.19
CA LEU A 43 5.72 -5.02 2.74
C LEU A 43 4.54 -4.13 2.31
N PHE A 44 3.36 -4.30 2.91
CA PHE A 44 2.18 -3.53 2.56
C PHE A 44 2.33 -2.05 2.90
N LEU A 45 3.00 -1.72 4.00
CA LEU A 45 3.29 -0.33 4.37
C LEU A 45 4.21 0.32 3.32
N GLY A 46 5.26 -0.41 2.90
CA GLY A 46 6.20 0.06 1.88
C GLY A 46 5.55 0.26 0.51
N ILE A 47 4.71 -0.68 0.07
CA ILE A 47 4.00 -0.58 -1.22
C ILE A 47 3.02 0.60 -1.21
N THR A 48 2.27 0.78 -0.12
CA THR A 48 1.30 1.89 0.01
C THR A 48 2.01 3.24 -0.08
N PHE A 49 3.14 3.38 0.63
CA PHE A 49 3.97 4.58 0.53
C PHE A 49 4.51 4.80 -0.90
N GLY A 50 5.07 3.76 -1.53
CA GLY A 50 5.66 3.87 -2.86
C GLY A 50 4.64 4.27 -3.94
N ILE A 51 3.46 3.65 -3.92
CA ILE A 51 2.37 3.96 -4.85
C ILE A 51 1.87 5.39 -4.62
N ALA A 52 1.58 5.77 -3.36
CA ALA A 52 1.10 7.10 -3.04
C ALA A 52 2.10 8.18 -3.48
N PHE A 53 3.39 7.99 -3.16
CA PHE A 53 4.45 8.93 -3.52
C PHE A 53 4.57 9.10 -5.04
N SER A 54 4.62 8.00 -5.79
CA SER A 54 4.74 8.06 -7.26
C SER A 54 3.56 8.78 -7.91
N ILE A 55 2.33 8.48 -7.49
CA ILE A 55 1.14 9.09 -8.08
C ILE A 55 1.06 10.58 -7.73
N TYR A 56 1.27 10.96 -6.47
CA TYR A 56 1.19 12.36 -6.08
C TYR A 56 2.25 13.23 -6.74
N VAL A 57 3.48 12.73 -6.87
CA VAL A 57 4.54 13.45 -7.59
C VAL A 57 4.15 13.64 -9.05
N SER A 58 3.64 12.59 -9.70
CA SER A 58 3.18 12.68 -11.09
C SER A 58 2.06 13.71 -11.27
N LEU A 59 1.08 13.76 -10.37
CA LEU A 59 -0.01 14.73 -10.42
C LEU A 59 0.44 16.17 -10.20
N VAL A 60 1.32 16.43 -9.22
CA VAL A 60 1.84 17.77 -8.97
C VAL A 60 2.63 18.27 -10.18
N ILE A 61 3.50 17.44 -10.76
CA ILE A 61 4.25 17.80 -11.96
C ILE A 61 3.31 18.12 -13.12
N ALA A 62 2.29 17.28 -13.34
CA ALA A 62 1.31 17.50 -14.40
C ALA A 62 0.53 18.81 -14.22
N GLN A 63 0.13 19.14 -12.98
CA GLN A 63 -0.55 20.38 -12.66
C GLN A 63 0.35 21.60 -12.91
N ARG A 64 1.63 21.53 -12.51
CA ARG A 64 2.59 22.61 -12.71
C ARG A 64 2.91 22.85 -14.18
N LEU A 65 3.13 21.79 -14.96
CA LEU A 65 3.31 21.92 -16.40
C LEU A 65 2.13 22.63 -17.04
N ASN A 66 0.90 22.25 -16.68
CA ASN A 66 -0.30 22.89 -17.20
C ASN A 66 -0.42 24.37 -16.80
N GLN A 67 0.01 24.76 -15.59
CA GLN A 67 0.06 26.17 -15.17
C GLN A 67 1.09 26.97 -15.98
N ILE A 68 2.30 26.44 -16.17
CA ILE A 68 3.34 27.08 -16.99
C ILE A 68 2.84 27.29 -18.41
N TRP A 69 2.12 26.32 -19.00
CA TRP A 69 1.52 26.48 -20.33
C TRP A 69 0.44 27.55 -20.40
N LEU A 70 -0.35 27.73 -19.33
CA LEU A 70 -1.36 28.79 -19.24
C LEU A 70 -0.71 30.19 -19.09
N GLU A 71 0.35 30.29 -18.28
CA GLU A 71 1.09 31.54 -18.04
C GLU A 71 1.93 31.97 -19.25
N ALA A 72 2.54 31.00 -19.95
CA ALA A 72 3.37 31.25 -21.13
C ALA A 72 2.57 31.70 -22.37
N GLY A 73 1.24 31.69 -22.31
CA GLY A 73 0.34 32.25 -23.33
C GLY A 73 0.67 31.77 -24.74
N GLN A 74 0.29 30.52 -25.08
CA GLN A 74 0.38 29.91 -26.43
C GLN A 74 1.43 30.56 -27.37
N PRO A 75 2.74 30.39 -27.13
CA PRO A 75 3.80 31.04 -27.92
C PRO A 75 3.86 30.61 -29.40
N PHE A 76 2.96 29.71 -29.82
CA PHE A 76 2.89 29.12 -31.15
C PHE A 76 1.62 29.46 -31.93
N GLU A 77 0.75 30.35 -31.42
CA GLU A 77 -0.49 30.74 -32.12
C GLU A 77 -0.21 31.35 -33.52
N ASN A 78 1.01 31.89 -33.74
CA ASN A 78 1.45 32.47 -35.02
C ASN A 78 2.24 31.53 -35.95
N ILE A 79 2.54 30.27 -35.56
CA ILE A 79 3.32 29.36 -36.40
C ILE A 79 2.38 28.35 -37.08
N GLN A 80 1.86 28.74 -38.25
CA GLN A 80 0.92 27.96 -39.09
C GLN A 80 1.41 26.57 -39.54
N GLN A 81 2.66 26.19 -39.24
CA GLN A 81 3.27 24.94 -39.71
C GLN A 81 3.24 23.79 -38.69
N ILE A 82 2.97 24.05 -37.41
CA ILE A 82 2.85 23.00 -36.40
C ILE A 82 1.57 23.23 -35.60
N ASN A 83 0.51 22.51 -35.94
CA ASN A 83 -0.75 22.51 -35.21
C ASN A 83 -0.59 21.71 -33.89
N ILE A 84 0.11 22.31 -32.94
CA ILE A 84 0.36 21.76 -31.59
C ILE A 84 -0.92 21.82 -30.72
N GLY A 85 -1.91 22.63 -31.13
CA GLY A 85 -3.18 22.83 -30.43
C GLY A 85 -4.05 21.58 -30.28
N ALA A 86 -3.83 20.54 -31.10
CA ALA A 86 -4.54 19.26 -30.99
C ALA A 86 -3.91 18.27 -30.00
N ILE A 87 -2.66 18.48 -29.58
CA ILE A 87 -1.90 17.54 -28.73
C ILE A 87 -1.77 18.05 -27.29
N LEU A 88 -1.79 19.38 -27.09
CA LEU A 88 -1.61 20.02 -25.78
C LEU A 88 -2.82 20.91 -25.44
N THR A 89 -3.95 20.29 -25.12
CA THR A 89 -5.10 21.01 -24.58
C THR A 89 -4.83 21.34 -23.11
N THR A 90 -4.84 22.62 -22.73
CA THR A 90 -4.75 23.02 -21.33
C THR A 90 -5.98 22.51 -20.58
N VAL A 91 -5.73 21.86 -19.44
CA VAL A 91 -6.79 21.26 -18.63
C VAL A 91 -7.23 22.27 -17.56
N PRO A 92 -8.54 22.51 -17.36
CA PRO A 92 -8.99 23.43 -16.33
C PRO A 92 -8.48 23.03 -14.93
N PRO A 93 -8.04 23.97 -14.08
CA PRO A 93 -7.54 23.67 -12.74
C PRO A 93 -8.50 22.86 -11.86
N GLN A 94 -9.82 23.01 -12.08
CA GLN A 94 -10.87 22.27 -11.38
C GLN A 94 -10.78 20.76 -11.62
N VAL A 95 -10.36 20.34 -12.82
CA VAL A 95 -10.22 18.92 -13.17
C VAL A 95 -9.09 18.27 -12.37
N TYR A 96 -7.99 18.99 -12.14
CA TYR A 96 -6.90 18.47 -11.30
C TYR A 96 -7.34 18.26 -9.85
N SER A 97 -8.12 19.18 -9.28
CA SER A 97 -8.68 19.02 -7.93
C SER A 97 -9.55 17.77 -7.82
N ASN A 98 -10.38 17.50 -8.83
CA ASN A 98 -11.20 16.29 -8.88
C ASN A 98 -10.34 15.02 -9.01
N ILE A 99 -9.29 15.05 -9.83
CA ILE A 99 -8.36 13.91 -9.97
C ILE A 99 -7.65 13.61 -8.65
N PHE A 100 -7.20 14.63 -7.92
CA PHE A 100 -6.60 14.46 -6.59
C PHE A 100 -7.55 13.76 -5.62
N LEU A 101 -8.83 14.16 -5.61
CA LEU A 101 -9.86 13.54 -4.76
C LEU A 101 -10.10 12.09 -5.15
N VAL A 102 -10.23 11.79 -6.45
CA VAL A 102 -10.43 10.43 -6.96
C VAL A 102 -9.24 9.54 -6.59
N VAL A 103 -8.01 10.01 -6.79
CA VAL A 103 -6.79 9.27 -6.42
C VAL A 103 -6.74 9.00 -4.92
N PHE A 104 -7.08 9.98 -4.09
CA PHE A 104 -7.14 9.79 -2.65
C PHE A 104 -8.17 8.73 -2.25
N LEU A 105 -9.37 8.76 -2.85
CA LEU A 105 -10.39 7.72 -2.63
C LEU A 105 -9.90 6.32 -3.04
N VAL A 106 -9.24 6.19 -4.19
CA VAL A 106 -8.67 4.91 -4.65
C VAL A 106 -7.62 4.40 -3.65
N LEU A 107 -6.78 5.27 -3.11
CA LEU A 107 -5.77 4.91 -2.11
C LEU A 107 -6.38 4.54 -0.75
N ILE A 108 -7.52 5.12 -0.38
CA ILE A 108 -8.29 4.68 0.79
C ILE A 108 -8.80 3.24 0.58
N VAL A 109 -9.42 2.97 -0.58
CA VAL A 109 -9.91 1.62 -0.91
C VAL A 109 -8.76 0.61 -0.95
N HIS A 110 -7.63 0.98 -1.53
CA HIS A 110 -6.41 0.16 -1.53
C HIS A 110 -5.96 -0.17 -0.10
N SER A 111 -5.90 0.84 0.78
CA SER A 111 -5.52 0.68 2.18
C SER A 111 -6.49 -0.23 2.94
N PHE A 112 -7.78 -0.15 2.62
CA PHE A 112 -8.82 -1.01 3.20
C PHE A 112 -8.65 -2.47 2.77
N LEU A 113 -8.42 -2.74 1.49
CA LEU A 113 -8.19 -4.09 0.96
C LEU A 113 -6.93 -4.75 1.56
N LEU A 114 -5.84 -3.98 1.68
CA LEU A 114 -4.61 -4.48 2.29
C LEU A 114 -4.81 -4.79 3.78
N SER A 115 -5.56 -3.95 4.50
CA SER A 115 -5.86 -4.20 5.89
C SER A 115 -6.74 -5.45 6.11
N LEU A 116 -7.73 -5.67 5.23
CA LEU A 116 -8.51 -6.92 5.23
C LEU A 116 -7.61 -8.14 5.00
N THR A 117 -6.66 -8.03 4.08
CA THR A 117 -5.71 -9.11 3.79
C THR A 117 -4.85 -9.44 5.01
N ILE A 118 -4.37 -8.43 5.76
CA ILE A 118 -3.62 -8.64 7.02
C ILE A 118 -4.48 -9.36 8.06
N LYS A 119 -5.77 -9.00 8.16
CA LYS A 119 -6.71 -9.64 9.09
C LYS A 119 -6.91 -11.11 8.73
N GLU A 120 -7.12 -11.44 7.46
CA GLU A 120 -7.24 -12.84 7.00
C GLU A 120 -5.97 -13.65 7.28
N LEU A 121 -4.78 -13.06 7.04
CA LEU A 121 -3.50 -13.72 7.30
C LEU A 121 -3.28 -14.03 8.79
N ARG A 122 -3.75 -13.13 9.67
CA ARG A 122 -3.66 -13.30 11.12
C ARG A 122 -4.71 -14.29 11.63
N GLY A 123 -5.91 -14.28 11.06
CA GLY A 123 -7.07 -15.07 11.49
C GLY A 123 -7.68 -14.53 12.79
N SER A 124 -7.79 -13.20 12.92
CA SER A 124 -8.25 -12.53 14.15
C SER A 124 -9.55 -11.74 13.95
N HIS A 125 -10.06 -11.12 15.02
CA HIS A 125 -11.29 -10.32 15.02
C HIS A 125 -11.25 -9.14 14.05
N PHE A 126 -12.43 -8.74 13.58
CA PHE A 126 -12.62 -7.67 12.59
C PHE A 126 -12.03 -6.31 13.00
N LEU A 127 -12.01 -5.99 14.31
CA LEU A 127 -11.49 -4.72 14.81
C LEU A 127 -10.01 -4.47 14.50
N ILE A 128 -9.23 -5.54 14.28
CA ILE A 128 -7.81 -5.43 13.91
C ILE A 128 -7.63 -4.84 12.51
N THR A 129 -8.63 -4.93 11.64
CA THR A 129 -8.60 -4.26 10.33
C THR A 129 -8.51 -2.74 10.51
N PHE A 130 -9.16 -2.13 11.50
CA PHE A 130 -9.04 -0.68 11.70
C PHE A 130 -7.65 -0.28 12.21
N LEU A 131 -7.00 -1.13 13.01
CA LEU A 131 -5.66 -0.88 13.53
C LEU A 131 -4.61 -0.77 12.42
N TYR A 132 -4.73 -1.54 11.33
CA TYR A 132 -3.80 -1.47 10.20
C TYR A 132 -4.27 -0.50 9.11
N PHE A 133 -5.57 -0.25 8.99
CA PHE A 133 -6.13 0.67 8.01
C PHE A 133 -5.77 2.13 8.31
N VAL A 134 -5.92 2.57 9.56
CA VAL A 134 -5.70 3.97 9.93
C VAL A 134 -4.25 4.43 9.67
N PRO A 135 -3.20 3.69 10.08
CA PRO A 135 -1.82 4.07 9.78
C PRO A 135 -1.51 4.11 8.26
N MET A 136 -2.11 3.22 7.47
CA MET A 136 -1.95 3.25 6.01
C MET A 136 -2.52 4.52 5.39
N VAL A 137 -3.73 4.90 5.80
CA VAL A 137 -4.35 6.15 5.35
C VAL A 137 -3.52 7.36 5.79
N TRP A 138 -2.96 7.32 7.00
CA TRP A 138 -2.07 8.38 7.47
C TRP A 138 -0.82 8.52 6.60
N ILE A 139 -0.21 7.42 6.19
CA ILE A 139 0.92 7.46 5.25
C ILE A 139 0.50 8.14 3.96
N VAL A 140 -0.64 7.77 3.37
CA VAL A 140 -1.17 8.40 2.15
C VAL A 140 -1.37 9.91 2.34
N SER A 141 -2.02 10.33 3.42
CA SER A 141 -2.29 11.74 3.70
C SER A 141 -1.01 12.54 3.95
N VAL A 142 -0.07 12.01 4.74
CA VAL A 142 1.22 12.65 5.02
C VAL A 142 2.04 12.76 3.74
N THR A 143 2.08 11.72 2.92
CA THR A 143 2.78 11.75 1.63
C THR A 143 2.17 12.81 0.71
N SER A 144 0.84 12.91 0.63
CA SER A 144 0.18 13.97 -0.13
C SER A 144 0.60 15.35 0.35
N PHE A 145 0.55 15.59 1.67
CA PHE A 145 0.92 16.88 2.26
C PHE A 145 2.38 17.25 2.01
N VAL A 146 3.30 16.29 2.16
CA VAL A 146 4.72 16.49 1.90
C VAL A 146 4.95 16.81 0.43
N VAL A 147 4.37 16.04 -0.49
CA VAL A 147 4.54 16.26 -1.93
C VAL A 147 3.97 17.62 -2.35
N THR A 148 2.78 18.01 -1.89
CA THR A 148 2.19 19.30 -2.24
C THR A 148 2.94 20.48 -1.64
N THR A 149 3.45 20.35 -0.41
CA THR A 149 4.16 21.45 0.26
C THR A 149 5.57 21.63 -0.29
N PHE A 150 6.31 20.53 -0.48
CA PHE A 150 7.67 20.60 -1.03
C PHE A 150 7.61 20.92 -2.53
N LEU A 151 7.02 20.07 -3.37
CA LEU A 151 7.03 20.32 -4.82
C LEU A 151 6.15 21.51 -5.22
N GLY A 152 5.08 21.81 -4.48
CA GLY A 152 4.30 23.02 -4.71
C GLY A 152 4.94 24.29 -4.14
N GLY A 153 5.89 24.19 -3.20
CA GLY A 153 6.61 25.34 -2.67
C GLY A 153 7.87 25.71 -3.46
N TYR A 154 8.51 24.73 -4.09
CA TYR A 154 9.77 24.92 -4.83
C TYR A 154 9.58 25.25 -6.34
N ILE A 155 8.38 25.05 -6.88
CA ILE A 155 8.02 25.26 -8.29
C ILE A 155 6.67 25.97 -8.35
#